data_AF-A0A9X1QLM3-F1
#
_entry.id   AF-A0A9X1QLM3-F1
#
_cell.length_a   1.000
_cell.length_b   1.000
_cell.length_c   1.000
_cell.angle_alpha   90.00
_cell.angle_beta   90.00
_cell.angle_gamma   90.00
#
_symmetry.space_group_name_H-M   'P 1'
#
loop_
_entity.id
_entity.type
_entity.pdbx_description
1 polymer ?
#
loop_
_entity_poly.entity_id
_entity_poly.type
_entity_poly.pdbx_seq_one_letter_code
_entity_poly.pdbx_strand_id
1 'polypeptide(L)'
;MRNLLLALAIAAVAAPASAQSVRAGITAWQKGDTAGAVAIWRPLAEKGDADAAFNLGQAYRLGKGVPLDLAQAQGWLERAARAGHVDAQSTLGLLLFQNGNQVGAMRWLKAAADAGEPRALLMVGTALYNGDGVPADPVTAYAYVSRAAAQGLVPAKATLADMDAVMPLEQRQKGVALAQSMAGAKRPVPAQPPTKTVAGKLAPPKTAAAKPAAAVPKPVVPAGGKWRIQLGAFGQKKSAEALFGKLSVKLGGRQAYYVPVGAVVRLQVGPYESRAAASAACASLSPQPCFAVAAP
;
A
#
# COMPACT_ATOMS: atom_id res chain seq x y z
N MET A 1 -1.03 60.82 -46.97
CA MET A 1 -0.06 59.79 -46.54
C MET A 1 0.48 60.14 -45.16
N ARG A 2 0.07 59.41 -44.12
CA ARG A 2 0.86 59.05 -42.93
C ARG A 2 -0.06 58.34 -41.93
N ASN A 3 0.00 57.01 -41.99
CA ASN A 3 -0.64 56.09 -41.05
C ASN A 3 -0.05 56.30 -39.64
N LEU A 4 -0.88 56.59 -38.66
CA LEU A 4 -0.55 56.39 -37.24
C LEU A 4 -1.04 54.98 -36.85
N LEU A 5 -0.15 54.00 -36.87
CA LEU A 5 -0.35 52.71 -36.22
C LEU A 5 0.17 52.83 -34.78
N LEU A 6 -0.73 53.06 -33.81
CA LEU A 6 -0.41 52.88 -32.40
C LEU A 6 -0.35 51.37 -32.13
N ALA A 7 0.85 50.85 -31.87
CA ALA A 7 1.05 49.49 -31.41
C ALA A 7 0.55 49.37 -29.95
N LEU A 8 -0.58 48.68 -29.76
CA LEU A 8 -1.01 48.23 -28.44
C LEU A 8 -0.05 47.12 -27.98
N ALA A 9 0.85 47.43 -27.06
CA ALA A 9 1.63 46.43 -26.35
C ALA A 9 0.72 45.70 -25.36
N ILE A 10 0.24 44.52 -25.74
CA ILE A 10 -0.45 43.60 -24.82
C ILE A 10 0.62 43.01 -23.91
N ALA A 11 0.77 43.57 -22.70
CA ALA A 11 1.55 42.94 -21.65
C ALA A 11 0.83 41.64 -21.25
N ALA A 12 1.44 40.50 -21.58
CA ALA A 12 1.00 39.21 -21.08
C ALA A 12 1.21 39.20 -19.55
N VAL A 13 0.12 39.38 -18.80
CA VAL A 13 0.13 39.17 -17.35
C VAL A 13 0.32 37.67 -17.13
N ALA A 14 1.56 37.25 -16.87
CA ALA A 14 1.83 35.94 -16.34
C ALA A 14 1.12 35.83 -14.99
N ALA A 15 0.12 34.95 -14.91
CA ALA A 15 -0.56 34.67 -13.65
C ALA A 15 0.50 34.29 -12.58
N PRO A 16 0.36 34.78 -11.33
CA PRO A 16 1.38 34.53 -10.32
C PRO A 16 1.50 33.03 -10.03
N ALA A 17 2.73 32.58 -9.79
CA ALA A 17 3.09 31.21 -9.42
C ALA A 17 2.51 30.73 -8.07
N SER A 18 1.55 31.46 -7.49
CA SER A 18 0.94 31.25 -6.18
C SER A 18 -0.35 30.41 -6.19
N ALA A 19 -0.77 29.88 -7.34
CA ALA A 19 -1.99 29.05 -7.45
C ALA A 19 -1.72 27.52 -7.50
N GLN A 20 -0.56 27.05 -7.07
CA GLN A 20 -0.32 25.61 -6.88
C GLN A 20 -1.05 25.12 -5.63
N SER A 21 -2.34 24.84 -5.78
CA SER A 21 -3.16 24.16 -4.76
C SER A 21 -3.25 22.67 -5.07
N VAL A 22 -3.58 21.86 -4.07
CA VAL A 22 -3.90 20.43 -4.28
C VAL A 22 -4.96 20.26 -5.37
N ARG A 23 -5.97 21.15 -5.37
CA ARG A 23 -7.04 21.17 -6.36
C ARG A 23 -6.55 21.45 -7.79
N ALA A 24 -5.53 22.29 -7.96
CA ALA A 24 -4.93 22.52 -9.27
C ALA A 24 -4.28 21.22 -9.79
N GLY A 25 -3.58 20.47 -8.93
CA GLY A 25 -3.04 19.16 -9.28
C GLY A 25 -4.13 18.12 -9.61
N ILE A 26 -5.22 18.08 -8.85
CA ILE A 26 -6.38 17.21 -9.16
C ILE A 26 -6.99 17.58 -10.52
N THR A 27 -7.11 18.87 -10.82
CA THR A 27 -7.63 19.35 -12.10
C THR A 27 -6.73 18.93 -13.26
N ALA A 28 -5.41 19.06 -13.11
CA ALA A 28 -4.45 18.59 -14.10
C ALA A 28 -4.56 17.07 -14.33
N TRP A 29 -4.64 16.30 -13.24
CA TRP A 29 -4.80 14.84 -13.29
C TRP A 29 -6.07 14.41 -14.02
N GLN A 30 -7.21 15.05 -13.74
CA GLN A 30 -8.49 14.76 -14.39
C GLN A 30 -8.46 15.05 -15.90
N LYS A 31 -7.64 16.01 -16.33
CA LYS A 31 -7.41 16.34 -17.75
C LYS A 31 -6.40 15.41 -18.45
N GLY A 32 -5.83 14.44 -17.74
CA GLY A 32 -4.81 13.54 -18.26
C GLY A 32 -3.37 14.06 -18.14
N ASP A 33 -3.17 15.29 -17.68
CA ASP A 33 -1.84 15.86 -17.38
C ASP A 33 -1.33 15.34 -16.03
N THR A 34 -0.99 14.05 -16.01
CA THR A 34 -0.53 13.37 -14.80
C THR A 34 0.87 13.82 -14.37
N ALA A 35 1.72 14.22 -15.31
CA ALA A 35 3.05 14.76 -15.01
C ALA A 35 2.95 16.16 -14.38
N GLY A 36 2.10 17.04 -14.93
CA GLY A 36 1.83 18.35 -14.34
C GLY A 36 1.17 18.24 -12.96
N ALA A 37 0.25 17.29 -12.77
CA ALA A 37 -0.33 17.01 -11.46
C ALA A 37 0.73 16.63 -10.41
N VAL A 38 1.66 15.73 -10.76
CA VAL A 38 2.79 15.36 -9.90
C VAL A 38 3.68 16.56 -9.59
N ALA A 39 3.99 17.39 -10.60
CA ALA A 39 4.81 18.58 -10.44
C ALA A 39 4.17 19.60 -9.47
N ILE A 40 2.84 19.68 -9.44
CA ILE A 40 2.09 20.51 -8.49
C ILE A 40 2.08 19.90 -7.09
N TRP A 41 1.79 18.59 -6.97
CA TRP A 41 1.66 17.96 -5.65
C TRP A 41 2.99 17.80 -4.91
N ARG A 42 4.10 17.58 -5.61
CA ARG A 42 5.41 17.36 -4.96
C ARG A 42 5.83 18.46 -3.98
N PRO A 43 5.91 19.74 -4.37
CA PRO A 43 6.31 20.79 -3.44
C PRO A 43 5.31 20.99 -2.28
N LEU A 44 4.03 20.67 -2.48
CA LEU A 44 3.02 20.74 -1.42
C LEU A 44 3.19 19.59 -0.42
N ALA A 45 3.39 18.37 -0.93
CA ALA A 45 3.64 17.18 -0.12
C ALA A 45 4.94 17.32 0.69
N GLU A 46 5.98 17.93 0.10
CA GLU A 46 7.25 18.24 0.79
C GLU A 46 7.08 19.27 1.92
N LYS A 47 6.08 20.16 1.81
CA LYS A 47 5.69 21.11 2.87
C LYS A 47 4.74 20.49 3.92
N GLY A 48 4.40 19.20 3.78
CA GLY A 48 3.56 18.48 4.74
C GLY A 48 2.07 18.49 4.43
N ASP A 49 1.65 18.95 3.25
CA ASP A 49 0.25 18.84 2.82
C ASP A 49 -0.13 17.36 2.65
N ALA A 50 -1.09 16.91 3.46
CA ALA A 50 -1.46 15.49 3.55
C ALA A 50 -2.18 15.00 2.28
N ASP A 51 -3.02 15.84 1.67
CA ASP A 51 -3.75 15.49 0.46
C ASP A 51 -2.80 15.43 -0.75
N ALA A 52 -1.85 16.35 -0.83
CA ALA A 52 -0.78 16.30 -1.83
C ALA A 52 0.10 15.05 -1.66
N ALA A 53 0.47 14.71 -0.42
CA ALA A 53 1.25 13.51 -0.14
C ALA A 53 0.48 12.23 -0.49
N PHE A 54 -0.82 12.17 -0.20
CA PHE A 54 -1.68 11.06 -0.62
C PHE A 54 -1.72 10.93 -2.16
N ASN A 55 -1.99 12.03 -2.87
CA ASN A 55 -2.05 12.03 -4.33
C ASN A 55 -0.72 11.65 -4.98
N LEU A 56 0.41 12.13 -4.44
CA LEU A 56 1.74 11.74 -4.90
C LEU A 56 2.04 10.26 -4.63
N GLY A 57 1.62 9.73 -3.48
CA GLY A 57 1.71 8.30 -3.18
C GLY A 57 0.92 7.45 -4.17
N GLN A 58 -0.28 7.89 -4.55
CA GLN A 58 -1.09 7.23 -5.57
C GLN A 58 -0.45 7.29 -6.96
N ALA A 59 0.15 8.43 -7.33
CA ALA A 59 0.87 8.58 -8.61
C ALA A 59 2.01 7.54 -8.75
N TYR A 60 2.82 7.39 -7.70
CA TYR A 60 3.89 6.38 -7.64
C TYR A 60 3.36 4.94 -7.61
N ARG A 61 2.25 4.68 -6.91
CA ARG A 61 1.62 3.35 -6.87
C ARG A 61 1.08 2.92 -8.22
N LEU A 62 0.58 3.87 -9.01
CA LEU A 62 -0.03 3.64 -10.32
C LEU A 62 0.95 3.82 -11.49
N GLY A 63 2.14 4.36 -11.27
CA GLY A 63 3.08 4.72 -12.33
C GLY A 63 2.54 5.79 -13.28
N LYS A 64 1.77 6.75 -12.77
CA LYS A 64 1.13 7.81 -13.57
C LYS A 64 1.78 9.15 -13.29
N GLY A 65 2.32 9.80 -14.33
CA GLY A 65 3.09 11.04 -14.20
C GLY A 65 4.49 10.87 -13.56
N VAL A 66 4.78 9.66 -13.05
CA VAL A 66 6.07 9.21 -12.50
C VAL A 66 6.24 7.71 -12.79
N PRO A 67 7.47 7.18 -12.84
CA PRO A 67 7.69 5.74 -12.85
C PRO A 67 7.02 5.04 -11.66
N LEU A 68 6.51 3.84 -11.88
CA LEU A 68 5.95 3.02 -10.80
C LEU A 68 7.03 2.71 -9.77
N ASP A 69 6.77 3.09 -8.52
CA ASP A 69 7.68 2.86 -7.40
C ASP A 69 6.88 2.68 -6.10
N LEU A 70 6.73 1.44 -5.67
CA LEU A 70 5.96 1.10 -4.47
C LEU A 70 6.64 1.58 -3.18
N ALA A 71 7.96 1.74 -3.17
CA ALA A 71 8.67 2.24 -1.99
C ALA A 71 8.42 3.74 -1.81
N GLN A 72 8.48 4.52 -2.90
CA GLN A 72 8.06 5.92 -2.89
C GLN A 72 6.59 6.05 -2.53
N ALA A 73 5.71 5.23 -3.12
CA ALA A 73 4.29 5.23 -2.79
C ALA A 73 4.06 5.02 -1.29
N GLN A 74 4.68 3.99 -0.71
CA GLN A 74 4.58 3.71 0.72
C GLN A 74 5.07 4.90 1.56
N GLY A 75 6.21 5.51 1.20
CA GLY A 75 6.77 6.65 1.95
C GLY A 75 5.85 7.87 1.95
N TRP A 76 5.24 8.21 0.81
CA TRP A 76 4.30 9.33 0.71
C TRP A 76 2.97 9.04 1.40
N LEU A 77 2.43 7.83 1.22
CA LEU A 77 1.22 7.38 1.91
C LEU A 77 1.41 7.39 3.43
N GLU A 78 2.58 6.99 3.94
CA GLU A 78 2.86 7.01 5.37
C GLU A 78 2.94 8.44 5.94
N ARG A 79 3.46 9.40 5.17
CA ARG A 79 3.42 10.82 5.56
C ARG A 79 1.98 11.33 5.67
N ALA A 80 1.16 11.08 4.65
CA ALA A 80 -0.25 11.46 4.67
C ALA A 80 -1.03 10.75 5.80
N ALA A 81 -0.79 9.45 6.01
CA ALA A 81 -1.44 8.66 7.05
C ALA A 81 -1.08 9.13 8.46
N ARG A 82 0.18 9.51 8.72
CA ARG A 82 0.63 10.13 9.98
C ARG A 82 0.00 11.49 10.22
N ALA A 83 -0.31 12.23 9.16
CA ALA A 83 -1.02 13.50 9.22
C ALA A 83 -2.55 13.34 9.40
N GLY A 84 -3.06 12.11 9.55
CA GLY A 84 -4.47 11.83 9.78
C GLY A 84 -5.31 11.65 8.50
N HIS A 85 -4.69 11.59 7.32
CA HIS A 85 -5.43 11.38 6.07
C HIS A 85 -5.99 9.95 6.01
N VAL A 86 -7.31 9.83 6.13
CA VAL A 86 -8.02 8.55 6.25
C VAL A 86 -7.81 7.64 5.05
N ASP A 87 -7.94 8.15 3.81
CA ASP A 87 -7.70 7.31 2.62
C ASP A 87 -6.25 6.86 2.51
N ALA A 88 -5.28 7.65 2.99
CA ALA A 88 -3.88 7.25 3.02
C ALA A 88 -3.65 6.15 4.05
N GLN A 89 -4.31 6.19 5.21
CA GLN A 89 -4.27 5.11 6.20
C GLN A 89 -4.83 3.81 5.63
N SER A 90 -6.01 3.87 4.99
CA SER A 90 -6.62 2.70 4.33
C SER A 90 -5.74 2.14 3.21
N THR A 91 -5.22 3.02 2.34
CA THR A 91 -4.37 2.64 1.20
C THR A 91 -3.02 2.08 1.66
N LEU A 92 -2.38 2.69 2.66
CA LEU A 92 -1.14 2.19 3.25
C LEU A 92 -1.36 0.85 3.93
N GLY A 93 -2.45 0.72 4.69
CA GLY A 93 -2.85 -0.52 5.33
C GLY A 93 -2.97 -1.64 4.30
N LEU A 94 -3.72 -1.41 3.22
CA LEU A 94 -3.87 -2.38 2.13
C LEU A 94 -2.52 -2.73 1.47
N LEU A 95 -1.68 -1.73 1.18
CA LEU A 95 -0.36 -1.94 0.58
C LEU A 95 0.52 -2.84 1.48
N LEU A 96 0.56 -2.56 2.78
CA LEU A 96 1.31 -3.36 3.75
C LEU A 96 0.74 -4.77 3.88
N PHE A 97 -0.58 -4.92 3.86
CA PHE A 97 -1.26 -6.21 3.96
C PHE A 97 -0.92 -7.09 2.75
N GLN A 98 -1.03 -6.54 1.53
CA GLN A 98 -0.69 -7.22 0.27
C GLN A 98 0.80 -7.60 0.20
N ASN A 99 1.66 -6.77 0.79
CA ASN A 99 3.09 -7.06 0.89
C ASN A 99 3.41 -8.08 2.00
N GLY A 100 2.42 -8.66 2.69
CA GLY A 100 2.62 -9.66 3.74
C GLY A 100 3.12 -9.08 5.06
N ASN A 101 2.93 -7.78 5.30
CA ASN A 101 3.11 -7.13 6.61
C ASN A 101 1.73 -6.87 7.24
N GLN A 102 0.97 -7.94 7.47
CA GLN A 102 -0.40 -7.84 7.99
C GLN A 102 -0.42 -7.19 9.38
N VAL A 103 0.50 -7.55 10.29
CA VAL A 103 0.61 -6.91 11.61
C VAL A 103 0.83 -5.40 11.50
N GLY A 104 1.75 -4.96 10.64
CA GLY A 104 2.00 -3.54 10.39
C GLY A 104 0.86 -2.83 9.66
N ALA A 105 0.07 -3.55 8.86
CA ALA A 105 -1.12 -3.01 8.21
C ALA A 105 -2.24 -2.71 9.21
N MET A 106 -2.43 -3.57 10.21
CA MET A 106 -3.60 -3.51 11.08
C MET A 106 -3.71 -2.22 11.89
N ARG A 107 -2.60 -1.58 12.26
CA ARG A 107 -2.65 -0.25 12.92
C ARG A 107 -3.26 0.83 12.02
N TRP A 108 -2.97 0.81 10.71
CA TRP A 108 -3.46 1.81 9.77
C TRP A 108 -4.89 1.52 9.33
N LEU A 109 -5.19 0.24 9.08
CA LEU A 109 -6.54 -0.21 8.75
C LEU A 109 -7.51 0.07 9.91
N LYS A 110 -7.12 -0.20 11.16
CA LYS A 110 -7.94 0.14 12.34
C LYS A 110 -8.17 1.64 12.46
N ALA A 111 -7.14 2.47 12.31
CA ALA A 111 -7.30 3.92 12.35
C ALA A 111 -8.29 4.44 11.29
N ALA A 112 -8.21 3.93 10.05
CA ALA A 112 -9.15 4.29 8.99
C ALA A 112 -10.58 3.76 9.26
N ALA A 113 -10.70 2.55 9.82
CA ALA A 113 -11.96 1.94 10.18
C ALA A 113 -12.66 2.67 11.35
N ASP A 114 -11.88 3.13 12.34
CA ASP A 114 -12.35 3.97 13.45
C ASP A 114 -12.86 5.34 12.94
N ALA A 115 -12.22 5.87 11.89
CA ALA A 115 -12.70 7.06 11.17
C ALA A 115 -13.93 6.77 10.26
N GLY A 116 -14.35 5.52 10.16
CA GLY A 116 -15.55 5.08 9.45
C GLY A 116 -15.35 4.75 7.98
N GLU A 117 -14.11 4.64 7.48
CA GLU A 117 -13.86 4.33 6.07
C GLU A 117 -14.38 2.92 5.70
N PRO A 118 -15.34 2.78 4.76
CA PRO A 118 -16.00 1.51 4.47
C PRO A 118 -15.05 0.36 4.08
N ARG A 119 -14.01 0.64 3.28
CA ARG A 119 -13.08 -0.40 2.82
C ARG A 119 -12.18 -0.85 3.96
N ALA A 120 -11.74 0.06 4.82
CA ALA A 120 -10.98 -0.26 6.01
C ALA A 120 -11.82 -1.07 7.01
N LEU A 121 -13.09 -0.70 7.21
CA LEU A 121 -14.03 -1.51 8.01
C LEU A 121 -14.11 -2.95 7.46
N LEU A 122 -14.29 -3.13 6.15
CA LEU A 122 -14.29 -4.45 5.53
C LEU A 122 -12.96 -5.19 5.76
N MET A 123 -11.82 -4.54 5.51
CA MET A 123 -10.50 -5.14 5.67
C MET A 123 -10.19 -5.55 7.11
N VAL A 124 -10.53 -4.72 8.10
CA VAL A 124 -10.40 -5.08 9.52
C VAL A 124 -11.31 -6.24 9.86
N GLY A 125 -12.57 -6.21 9.38
CA GLY A 125 -13.53 -7.28 9.60
C GLY A 125 -13.04 -8.63 9.04
N THR A 126 -12.61 -8.67 7.78
CA THR A 126 -12.06 -9.87 7.15
C THR A 126 -10.80 -10.36 7.86
N ALA A 127 -9.90 -9.44 8.26
CA ALA A 127 -8.69 -9.82 8.97
C ALA A 127 -8.97 -10.44 10.34
N LEU A 128 -9.95 -9.91 11.09
CA LEU A 128 -10.40 -10.49 12.35
C LEU A 128 -11.12 -11.82 12.15
N TYR A 129 -11.84 -12.00 11.05
CA TYR A 129 -12.48 -13.28 10.76
C TYR A 129 -11.44 -14.38 10.50
N ASN A 130 -10.40 -14.06 9.73
CA ASN A 130 -9.37 -15.02 9.31
C ASN A 130 -8.20 -15.17 10.29
N GLY A 131 -8.00 -14.21 11.20
CA GLY A 131 -6.80 -14.14 12.04
C GLY A 131 -5.56 -13.57 11.30
N ASP A 132 -5.77 -12.70 10.31
CA ASP A 132 -4.71 -12.15 9.47
C ASP A 132 -4.02 -10.96 10.15
N GLY A 133 -2.84 -11.19 10.75
CA GLY A 133 -2.06 -10.14 11.41
C GLY A 133 -2.66 -9.64 12.74
N VAL A 134 -3.75 -10.26 13.20
CA VAL A 134 -4.40 -10.12 14.51
C VAL A 134 -4.99 -11.48 14.91
N PRO A 135 -5.19 -11.77 16.21
CA PRO A 135 -5.97 -12.92 16.62
C PRO A 135 -7.38 -12.89 16.02
N ALA A 136 -7.91 -14.07 15.68
CA ALA A 136 -9.26 -14.17 15.15
C ALA A 136 -10.30 -13.77 16.20
N ASP A 137 -11.28 -12.98 15.79
CA ASP A 137 -12.43 -12.56 16.59
C ASP A 137 -13.66 -12.43 15.67
N PRO A 138 -14.41 -13.53 15.48
CA PRO A 138 -15.55 -13.57 14.57
C PRO A 138 -16.68 -12.59 14.94
N VAL A 139 -16.88 -12.31 16.24
CA VAL A 139 -17.93 -11.39 16.70
C VAL A 139 -17.57 -9.95 16.32
N THR A 140 -16.33 -9.54 16.62
CA THR A 140 -15.85 -8.21 16.23
C THR A 140 -15.73 -8.09 14.71
N ALA A 141 -15.31 -9.16 14.02
CA ALA A 141 -15.31 -9.21 12.56
C ALA A 141 -16.68 -8.92 11.96
N TYR A 142 -17.71 -9.62 12.45
CA TYR A 142 -19.09 -9.43 12.01
C TYR A 142 -19.57 -7.99 12.25
N ALA A 143 -19.18 -7.37 13.36
CA ALA A 143 -19.50 -5.98 13.64
C ALA A 143 -18.90 -5.01 12.61
N TYR A 144 -17.62 -5.17 12.29
CA TYR A 144 -16.93 -4.36 11.29
C TYR A 144 -17.53 -4.52 9.88
N VAL A 145 -17.76 -5.77 9.44
CA VAL A 145 -18.36 -6.06 8.13
C VAL A 145 -19.79 -5.54 8.05
N SER A 146 -20.59 -5.69 9.12
CA SER A 146 -21.95 -5.13 9.20
C SER A 146 -21.97 -3.62 9.02
N ARG A 147 -21.04 -2.90 9.66
CA ARG A 147 -20.92 -1.43 9.48
C ARG A 147 -20.51 -1.06 8.07
N ALA A 148 -19.60 -1.79 7.44
CA ALA A 148 -19.23 -1.57 6.05
C ALA A 148 -20.40 -1.81 5.09
N ALA A 149 -21.18 -2.89 5.31
CA ALA A 149 -22.36 -3.24 4.53
C ALA A 149 -23.49 -2.20 4.69
N ALA A 150 -23.69 -1.69 5.91
CA ALA A 150 -24.65 -0.62 6.20
C ALA A 150 -24.31 0.70 5.49
N GLN A 151 -23.03 0.96 5.21
CA GLN A 151 -22.58 2.08 4.37
C GLN A 151 -22.71 1.82 2.86
N GLY A 152 -23.31 0.69 2.46
CA GLY A 152 -23.58 0.37 1.06
C GLY A 152 -22.42 -0.25 0.30
N LEU A 153 -21.30 -0.60 0.96
CA LEU A 153 -20.17 -1.21 0.28
C LEU A 153 -20.53 -2.61 -0.22
N VAL A 154 -20.67 -2.76 -1.54
CA VAL A 154 -21.12 -4.01 -2.19
C VAL A 154 -20.29 -5.24 -1.79
N PRO A 155 -18.94 -5.19 -1.83
CA PRO A 155 -18.12 -6.30 -1.33
C PRO A 155 -18.43 -6.69 0.13
N ALA A 156 -18.71 -5.71 1.00
CA ALA A 156 -19.04 -6.00 2.39
C ALA A 156 -20.41 -6.67 2.56
N LYS A 157 -21.39 -6.33 1.71
CA LYS A 157 -22.69 -7.05 1.69
C LYS A 157 -22.53 -8.51 1.29
N ALA A 158 -21.70 -8.79 0.29
CA ALA A 158 -21.39 -10.16 -0.12
C ALA A 158 -20.67 -10.92 1.00
N THR A 159 -19.62 -10.32 1.58
CA THR A 159 -18.92 -10.92 2.73
C THR A 159 -19.85 -11.15 3.92
N LEU A 160 -20.77 -10.24 4.21
CA LEU A 160 -21.74 -10.41 5.29
C LEU A 160 -22.68 -11.59 5.02
N ALA A 161 -23.16 -11.75 3.79
CA ALA A 161 -23.98 -12.88 3.38
C ALA A 161 -23.22 -14.21 3.50
N ASP A 162 -21.94 -14.23 3.11
CA ASP A 162 -21.08 -15.42 3.29
C ASP A 162 -20.92 -15.75 4.79
N MET A 163 -20.72 -14.74 5.63
CA MET A 163 -20.66 -14.91 7.10
C MET A 163 -22.00 -15.40 7.67
N ASP A 164 -23.13 -14.87 7.20
CA ASP A 164 -24.48 -15.28 7.61
C ASP A 164 -24.76 -16.77 7.34
N ALA A 165 -24.19 -17.32 6.27
CA ALA A 165 -24.35 -18.71 5.90
C ALA A 165 -23.59 -19.68 6.82
N VAL A 166 -22.55 -19.24 7.52
CA VAL A 166 -21.63 -20.14 8.27
C VAL A 166 -21.50 -19.79 9.76
N MET A 167 -21.79 -18.56 10.17
CA MET A 167 -21.63 -18.14 11.56
C MET A 167 -22.86 -18.48 12.43
N PRO A 168 -22.65 -19.01 13.65
CA PRO A 168 -23.73 -19.25 14.61
C PRO A 168 -24.55 -17.99 14.87
N LEU A 169 -25.89 -18.13 14.94
CA LEU A 169 -26.81 -17.01 15.14
C LEU A 169 -26.44 -16.15 16.36
N GLU A 170 -26.05 -16.78 17.47
CA GLU A 170 -25.66 -16.07 18.70
C GLU A 170 -24.45 -15.15 18.48
N GLN A 171 -23.44 -15.59 17.71
CA GLN A 171 -22.27 -14.76 17.41
C GLN A 171 -22.65 -13.58 16.52
N ARG A 172 -23.53 -13.80 15.55
CA ARG A 172 -24.04 -12.73 14.67
C ARG A 172 -24.84 -11.69 15.44
N GLN A 173 -25.72 -12.10 16.35
CA GLN A 173 -26.48 -11.20 17.23
C GLN A 173 -25.54 -10.34 18.10
N LYS A 174 -24.50 -10.94 18.69
CA LYS A 174 -23.46 -10.20 19.43
C LYS A 174 -22.74 -9.21 18.51
N GLY A 175 -22.41 -9.61 17.27
CA GLY A 175 -21.77 -8.75 16.28
C GLY A 175 -22.65 -7.56 15.86
N VAL A 176 -23.96 -7.76 15.68
CA VAL A 176 -24.92 -6.67 15.41
C VAL A 176 -24.99 -5.69 16.57
N ALA A 177 -25.10 -6.18 17.81
CA ALA A 177 -25.12 -5.33 19.00
C ALA A 177 -23.82 -4.50 19.14
N LEU A 178 -22.67 -5.13 18.86
CA LEU A 178 -21.38 -4.44 18.83
C LEU A 178 -21.30 -3.40 17.70
N ALA A 179 -21.79 -3.70 16.50
CA ALA A 179 -21.83 -2.74 15.39
C ALA A 179 -22.63 -1.47 15.75
N GLN A 180 -23.74 -1.64 16.46
CA GLN A 180 -24.59 -0.53 16.93
C GLN A 180 -23.87 0.33 17.97
N SER A 181 -23.15 -0.27 18.92
CA SER A 181 -22.40 0.49 19.94
C SER A 181 -21.25 1.29 19.33
N MET A 182 -20.60 0.76 18.29
CA MET A 182 -19.55 1.47 17.55
C MET A 182 -20.08 2.68 16.76
N ALA A 183 -21.36 2.71 16.40
CA ALA A 183 -21.96 3.83 15.65
C ALA A 183 -22.24 5.06 16.53
N GLY A 184 -22.36 4.89 17.85
CA GLY A 184 -22.57 5.97 18.82
C GLY A 184 -21.32 6.77 19.18
N ALA A 185 -20.12 6.27 18.83
CA ALA A 185 -18.89 7.01 19.02
C ALA A 185 -18.84 8.18 18.01
N LYS A 186 -18.86 9.43 18.50
CA LYS A 186 -18.71 10.64 17.68
C LYS A 186 -17.53 10.44 16.72
N ARG A 187 -17.83 10.46 15.42
CA ARG A 187 -16.82 10.53 14.35
C ARG A 187 -15.88 11.68 14.68
N PRO A 188 -14.58 11.47 14.88
CA PRO A 188 -13.64 12.57 14.92
C PRO A 188 -13.78 13.29 13.58
N VAL A 189 -14.32 14.51 13.61
CA VAL A 189 -14.16 15.44 12.51
C VAL A 189 -12.65 15.56 12.34
N PRO A 190 -12.08 15.40 11.13
CA PRO A 190 -10.67 15.66 10.94
C PRO A 190 -10.44 17.08 11.46
N ALA A 191 -9.69 17.22 12.55
CA ALA A 191 -9.20 18.52 12.93
C ALA A 191 -8.46 19.03 11.70
N GLN A 192 -8.90 20.15 11.12
CA GLN A 192 -8.04 20.90 10.22
C GLN A 192 -6.70 21.02 10.95
N PRO A 193 -5.58 20.61 10.33
CA PRO A 193 -4.32 20.64 11.03
C PRO A 193 -4.11 22.06 11.56
N PRO A 194 -3.72 22.24 12.84
CA PRO A 194 -3.28 23.54 13.28
C PRO A 194 -2.18 23.98 12.31
N THR A 195 -2.24 25.25 11.88
CA THR A 195 -1.22 25.94 11.07
C THR A 195 0.08 26.11 11.87
N LYS A 196 0.62 25.01 12.40
CA LYS A 196 1.91 24.95 13.05
C LYS A 196 2.86 24.27 12.09
N THR A 197 3.62 25.12 11.42
CA THR A 197 4.83 24.81 10.68
C THR A 197 5.74 23.95 11.55
N VAL A 198 5.65 22.62 11.43
CA VAL A 198 6.72 21.75 11.93
C VAL A 198 7.82 21.81 10.88
N ALA A 199 8.66 22.83 10.98
CA ALA A 199 9.91 22.95 10.24
C ALA A 199 10.91 21.89 10.76
N GLY A 200 10.62 20.62 10.50
CA GLY A 200 11.55 19.52 10.66
C GLY A 200 12.02 19.10 9.26
N LYS A 201 13.17 19.63 8.83
CA LYS A 201 13.78 19.28 7.53
C LYS A 201 14.26 17.83 7.57
N LEU A 202 13.37 16.87 7.30
CA LEU A 202 13.76 15.49 7.03
C LEU A 202 14.21 15.40 5.57
N ALA A 203 15.53 15.22 5.40
CA ALA A 203 16.16 15.12 4.09
C ALA A 203 15.59 13.95 3.27
N PRO A 204 15.55 14.08 1.93
CA PRO A 204 15.21 12.94 1.07
C PRO A 204 16.18 11.79 1.31
N PRO A 205 15.77 10.51 1.13
CA PRO A 205 16.71 9.41 1.19
C PRO A 205 17.80 9.65 0.13
N LYS A 206 19.03 9.93 0.60
CA LYS A 206 20.21 9.98 -0.26
C LYS A 206 20.49 8.57 -0.76
N THR A 207 20.60 8.42 -2.08
CA THR A 207 21.30 7.31 -2.72
C THR A 207 22.71 7.21 -2.13
N ALA A 208 22.97 6.16 -1.35
CA ALA A 208 24.32 5.87 -0.88
C ALA A 208 25.13 5.28 -2.04
N ALA A 209 26.09 6.05 -2.54
CA ALA A 209 27.15 5.55 -3.41
C ALA A 209 28.06 4.59 -2.63
N ALA A 210 28.42 3.49 -3.28
CA ALA A 210 29.26 2.42 -2.75
C ALA A 210 30.67 2.90 -2.37
N LYS A 211 31.20 2.38 -1.27
CA LYS A 211 32.64 2.41 -0.93
C LYS A 211 33.17 0.96 -0.99
N PRO A 212 34.42 0.70 -1.42
CA PRO A 212 34.84 -0.62 -1.88
C PRO A 212 34.85 -1.65 -0.76
N ALA A 213 34.17 -2.78 -0.99
CA ALA A 213 34.18 -3.92 -0.10
C ALA A 213 35.57 -4.59 -0.13
N ALA A 214 36.17 -4.72 1.05
CA ALA A 214 37.24 -5.66 1.31
C ALA A 214 36.78 -7.10 0.99
N ALA A 215 37.74 -7.95 0.63
CA ALA A 215 37.57 -9.26 0.03
C ALA A 215 36.45 -10.13 0.64
N VAL A 216 35.57 -10.58 -0.24
CA VAL A 216 34.43 -11.47 0.03
C VAL A 216 34.94 -12.90 0.27
N PRO A 217 34.69 -13.53 1.44
CA PRO A 217 34.74 -14.98 1.55
C PRO A 217 33.51 -15.57 0.85
N LYS A 218 33.69 -16.68 0.13
CA LYS A 218 32.66 -17.38 -0.65
C LYS A 218 31.37 -17.62 0.16
N PRO A 219 30.16 -17.51 -0.45
CA PRO A 219 28.91 -17.71 0.27
C PRO A 219 28.75 -19.16 0.73
N VAL A 220 28.72 -19.37 2.04
CA VAL A 220 28.20 -20.60 2.63
C VAL A 220 26.68 -20.47 2.65
N VAL A 221 25.98 -21.39 1.98
CA VAL A 221 24.51 -21.48 2.00
C VAL A 221 24.09 -21.88 3.42
N PRO A 222 23.37 -21.03 4.20
CA PRO A 222 22.92 -21.44 5.52
C PRO A 222 21.79 -22.46 5.39
N ALA A 223 22.00 -23.67 5.88
CA ALA A 223 20.92 -24.61 6.13
C ALA A 223 20.17 -24.14 7.39
N GLY A 224 18.91 -23.70 7.26
CA GLY A 224 18.04 -23.41 8.42
C GLY A 224 17.30 -22.07 8.47
N GLY A 225 17.21 -21.31 7.38
CA GLY A 225 16.47 -20.04 7.37
C GLY A 225 14.94 -20.18 7.35
N LYS A 226 14.23 -19.35 8.14
CA LYS A 226 12.75 -19.32 8.25
C LYS A 226 12.05 -18.58 7.11
N TRP A 227 12.77 -18.18 6.07
CA TRP A 227 12.22 -17.39 4.97
C TRP A 227 12.46 -18.07 3.62
N ARG A 228 11.53 -17.87 2.71
CA ARG A 228 11.59 -18.25 1.30
C ARG A 228 11.19 -17.04 0.45
N ILE A 229 11.42 -17.10 -0.86
CA ILE A 229 10.74 -16.23 -1.82
C ILE A 229 9.69 -17.03 -2.57
N GLN A 230 8.53 -16.45 -2.84
CA GLN A 230 7.53 -17.04 -3.73
C GLN A 230 7.68 -16.42 -5.12
N LEU A 231 7.97 -17.25 -6.12
CA LEU A 231 8.16 -16.84 -7.52
C LEU A 231 6.86 -16.82 -8.32
N GLY A 232 5.80 -17.45 -7.82
CA GLY A 232 4.49 -17.48 -8.46
C GLY A 232 3.59 -18.61 -8.00
N ALA A 233 2.37 -18.62 -8.52
CA ALA A 233 1.41 -19.72 -8.40
C ALA A 233 1.08 -20.24 -9.80
N PHE A 234 1.15 -21.55 -9.98
CA PHE A 234 1.05 -22.20 -11.28
C PHE A 234 -0.09 -23.21 -11.27
N GLY A 235 -0.91 -23.23 -12.33
CA GLY A 235 -1.93 -24.27 -12.51
C GLY A 235 -1.33 -25.65 -12.79
N GLN A 236 -0.04 -25.72 -13.17
CA GLN A 236 0.68 -26.97 -13.39
C GLN A 236 2.06 -26.92 -12.73
N LYS A 237 2.41 -27.98 -12.00
CA LYS A 237 3.72 -28.12 -11.34
C LYS A 237 4.89 -28.02 -12.34
N LYS A 238 4.73 -28.58 -13.55
CA LYS A 238 5.76 -28.55 -14.60
C LYS A 238 6.12 -27.12 -15.03
N SER A 239 5.17 -26.19 -15.02
CA SER A 239 5.42 -24.77 -15.32
C SER A 239 6.25 -24.10 -14.22
N ALA A 240 5.99 -24.45 -12.96
CA ALA A 240 6.79 -24.00 -11.82
C ALA A 240 8.23 -24.53 -11.93
N GLU A 241 8.40 -25.83 -12.20
CA GLU A 241 9.71 -26.47 -12.39
C GLU A 241 10.50 -25.82 -13.53
N ALA A 242 9.84 -25.51 -14.65
CA ALA A 242 10.47 -24.83 -15.78
C ALA A 242 10.95 -23.42 -15.42
N LEU A 243 10.18 -22.65 -14.62
CA LEU A 243 10.63 -21.35 -14.14
C LEU A 243 11.81 -21.49 -13.17
N PHE A 244 11.75 -22.43 -12.23
CA PHE A 244 12.85 -22.66 -11.30
C PHE A 244 14.14 -23.06 -12.02
N GLY A 245 14.06 -23.94 -13.02
CA GLY A 245 15.21 -24.33 -13.84
C GLY A 245 15.91 -23.15 -14.50
N LYS A 246 15.14 -22.16 -15.00
CA LYS A 246 15.69 -20.94 -15.61
C LYS A 246 16.39 -20.01 -14.60
N LEU A 247 16.00 -20.08 -13.32
CA LEU A 247 16.46 -19.15 -12.28
C LEU A 247 17.43 -19.81 -11.29
N SER A 248 17.58 -21.13 -11.29
CA SER A 248 18.31 -21.92 -10.28
C SER A 248 19.74 -21.43 -10.02
N VAL A 249 20.45 -21.06 -11.09
CA VAL A 249 21.80 -20.49 -11.02
C VAL A 249 21.78 -19.11 -10.33
N LYS A 250 20.86 -18.22 -10.71
CA LYS A 250 20.70 -16.90 -10.09
C LYS A 250 20.25 -16.98 -8.63
N LEU A 251 19.55 -18.06 -8.28
CA LEU A 251 19.08 -18.34 -6.91
C LEU A 251 20.20 -18.88 -6.00
N GLY A 252 21.40 -19.11 -6.54
CA GLY A 252 22.56 -19.56 -5.78
C GLY A 252 22.42 -20.99 -5.26
N GLY A 253 21.78 -21.87 -6.03
CA GLY A 253 21.61 -23.29 -5.66
C GLY A 253 20.60 -23.56 -4.54
N ARG A 254 19.78 -22.57 -4.16
CA ARG A 254 18.74 -22.71 -3.15
C ARG A 254 17.65 -23.70 -3.58
N GLN A 255 17.05 -24.37 -2.60
CA GLN A 255 16.05 -25.41 -2.80
C GLN A 255 14.70 -24.83 -3.22
N ALA A 256 14.06 -25.48 -4.19
CA ALA A 256 12.66 -25.23 -4.54
C ALA A 256 11.70 -26.04 -3.66
N TYR A 257 10.60 -25.41 -3.29
CA TYR A 257 9.46 -26.01 -2.60
C TYR A 257 8.21 -25.78 -3.44
N TYR A 258 7.50 -26.85 -3.76
CA TYR A 258 6.27 -26.82 -4.54
C TYR A 258 5.10 -27.03 -3.59
N VAL A 259 4.50 -25.94 -3.12
CA VAL A 259 3.47 -25.95 -2.07
C VAL A 259 2.08 -25.99 -2.71
N PRO A 260 1.31 -27.09 -2.59
CA PRO A 260 -0.05 -27.14 -3.11
C PRO A 260 -0.97 -26.20 -2.33
N VAL A 261 -1.78 -25.40 -3.04
CA VAL A 261 -2.81 -24.53 -2.46
C VAL A 261 -4.04 -24.58 -3.36
N GLY A 262 -5.04 -25.38 -2.96
CA GLY A 262 -6.21 -25.64 -3.80
C GLY A 262 -5.81 -26.25 -5.15
N ALA A 263 -6.28 -25.65 -6.25
CA ALA A 263 -5.99 -26.10 -7.62
C ALA A 263 -4.65 -25.61 -8.20
N VAL A 264 -3.84 -24.87 -7.43
CA VAL A 264 -2.56 -24.31 -7.90
C VAL A 264 -1.38 -24.74 -7.02
N VAL A 265 -0.18 -24.67 -7.58
CA VAL A 265 1.08 -24.94 -6.90
C VAL A 265 1.86 -23.64 -6.76
N ARG A 266 2.20 -23.25 -5.54
CA ARG A 266 3.09 -22.12 -5.27
C ARG A 266 4.54 -22.57 -5.34
N LEU A 267 5.33 -21.90 -6.18
CA LEU A 267 6.78 -22.10 -6.23
C LEU A 267 7.44 -21.20 -5.20
N GLN A 268 8.04 -21.80 -4.18
CA GLN A 268 8.86 -21.09 -3.19
C GLN A 268 10.31 -21.54 -3.29
N VAL A 269 11.26 -20.66 -3.00
CA VAL A 269 12.70 -20.97 -3.03
C VAL A 269 13.36 -20.48 -1.74
N GLY A 270 14.25 -21.28 -1.16
CA GLY A 270 14.98 -20.92 0.05
C GLY A 270 15.93 -22.03 0.51
N PRO A 271 16.35 -22.03 1.79
CA PRO A 271 16.00 -21.04 2.82
C PRO A 271 16.77 -19.71 2.70
N TYR A 272 16.23 -18.67 3.34
CA TYR A 272 16.87 -17.38 3.62
C TYR A 272 16.84 -17.12 5.13
N GLU A 273 17.93 -16.56 5.65
CA GLU A 273 18.10 -16.29 7.09
C GLU A 273 17.10 -15.26 7.65
N SER A 274 16.66 -14.32 6.81
CA SER A 274 15.76 -13.24 7.20
C SER A 274 14.84 -12.83 6.04
N ARG A 275 13.76 -12.13 6.38
CA ARG A 275 12.86 -11.51 5.39
C ARG A 275 13.61 -10.54 4.48
N ALA A 276 14.57 -9.79 5.03
CA ALA A 276 15.38 -8.85 4.29
C ALA A 276 16.26 -9.57 3.26
N ALA A 277 16.90 -10.67 3.65
CA ALA A 277 17.70 -11.50 2.74
C ALA A 277 16.84 -12.11 1.61
N ALA A 278 15.64 -12.61 1.94
CA ALA A 278 14.68 -13.08 0.93
C ALA A 278 14.23 -11.96 -0.01
N SER A 279 13.94 -10.77 0.52
CA SER A 279 13.50 -9.62 -0.28
C SER A 279 14.61 -9.11 -1.21
N ALA A 280 15.85 -9.06 -0.74
CA ALA A 280 17.01 -8.70 -1.55
C ALA A 280 17.26 -9.71 -2.67
N ALA A 281 17.15 -11.01 -2.36
CA ALA A 281 17.26 -12.07 -3.36
C ALA A 281 16.12 -12.04 -4.37
N CYS A 282 14.95 -11.57 -3.99
CA CYS A 282 13.86 -11.36 -4.93
C CYS A 282 14.14 -10.16 -5.86
N ALA A 283 14.61 -9.03 -5.32
CA ALA A 283 14.93 -7.84 -6.10
C ALA A 283 16.01 -8.12 -7.16
N SER A 284 16.96 -9.03 -6.89
CA SER A 284 18.00 -9.42 -7.85
C SER A 284 17.48 -10.28 -9.01
N LEU A 285 16.22 -10.76 -8.96
CA LEU A 285 15.61 -11.56 -10.03
C LEU A 285 14.87 -10.70 -11.07
N SER A 286 14.84 -9.38 -10.92
CA SER A 286 14.19 -8.46 -11.87
C SER A 286 14.53 -8.80 -13.34
N PRO A 287 13.53 -8.87 -14.24
CA PRO A 287 12.12 -8.48 -14.04
C PRO A 287 11.20 -9.59 -13.49
N GLN A 288 11.72 -10.73 -12.99
CA GLN A 288 10.87 -11.78 -12.45
C GLN A 288 10.20 -11.34 -11.14
N PRO A 289 8.85 -11.31 -11.07
CA PRO A 289 8.14 -10.95 -9.85
C PRO A 289 8.31 -12.04 -8.80
N CYS A 290 8.51 -11.61 -7.56
CA CYS A 290 8.50 -12.50 -6.40
C CYS A 290 8.25 -11.69 -5.13
N PHE A 291 8.10 -12.37 -4.00
CA PHE A 291 8.05 -11.72 -2.69
C PHE A 291 8.52 -12.67 -1.59
N ALA A 292 9.03 -12.10 -0.49
CA ALA A 292 9.46 -12.88 0.66
C ALA A 292 8.26 -13.46 1.43
N VAL A 293 8.34 -14.73 1.80
CA VAL A 293 7.33 -15.46 2.58
C VAL A 293 8.02 -16.20 3.74
N ALA A 294 7.35 -16.33 4.88
CA ALA A 294 7.82 -17.21 5.93
C ALA A 294 7.74 -18.66 5.44
N ALA A 295 8.77 -19.45 5.71
CA ALA A 295 8.68 -20.90 5.59
C ALA A 295 7.73 -21.42 6.69
N PRO A 296 6.84 -22.36 6.39
CA PRO A 296 6.03 -23.03 7.40
C PRO A 296 6.89 -23.77 8.42
#